data_AF-A0A090W0Z9-F1
#
_entry.id   AF-A0A090W0Z9-F1
#
_cell.length_a   1.000
_cell.length_b   1.000
_cell.length_c   1.000
_cell.angle_alpha   90.00
_cell.angle_beta   90.00
_cell.angle_gamma   90.00
#
_symmetry.space_group_name_H-M   'P 1'
#
loop_
_entity.id
_entity.type
_entity.pdbx_description
1 polymer ?
#
loop_
_entity_poly.entity_id
_entity_poly.type
_entity_poly.pdbx_seq_one_letter_code
_entity_poly.pdbx_strand_id
1 'polypeptide(L)' 'MGAKTCFHCGLDATSSEIVYDNKSFCCNGCKTVYEIFSANDLGCYYDLQQAPGATPKEIEGKYNFLDNKKL' A
#
# COMPACT_ATOMS: atom_id res chain seq x y z
N MET A 1 2.84 24.24 0.72
CA MET A 1 3.52 23.20 -0.10
C MET A 1 2.60 22.01 -0.20
N GLY A 2 2.28 21.54 -1.41
CA GLY A 2 1.35 20.43 -1.62
C GLY A 2 1.97 19.12 -1.13
N ALA A 3 1.35 18.48 -0.15
CA ALA A 3 1.71 17.14 0.28
C ALA A 3 1.51 16.18 -0.89
N LYS A 4 2.55 15.43 -1.26
CA LYS A 4 2.45 14.38 -2.27
C LYS A 4 2.21 13.07 -1.56
N THR A 5 1.18 12.34 -1.97
CA THR A 5 0.81 11.06 -1.38
C THR A 5 1.23 9.91 -2.27
N CYS A 6 1.63 8.80 -1.64
CA CYS A 6 1.96 7.56 -2.32
C CYS A 6 0.70 6.95 -2.91
N PHE A 7 0.73 6.65 -4.21
CA PHE A 7 -0.38 6.01 -4.92
C PHE A 7 -0.68 4.60 -4.39
N HIS A 8 0.32 3.88 -3.85
CA HIS A 8 0.15 2.49 -3.44
C HIS A 8 -0.40 2.32 -2.02
N CYS A 9 0.13 3.09 -1.06
CA CYS A 9 -0.19 2.94 0.37
C CYS A 9 -0.85 4.18 0.98
N GLY A 10 -0.99 5.28 0.24
CA GLY A 10 -1.61 6.52 0.73
C GLY A 10 -0.76 7.34 1.72
N LEU A 11 0.46 6.91 2.04
CA LEU A 11 1.38 7.62 2.95
C LEU A 11 2.01 8.86 2.32
N ASP A 12 2.62 9.73 3.11
CA ASP A 12 3.40 10.86 2.61
C ASP A 12 4.57 10.39 1.75
N ALA A 13 4.68 10.95 0.56
CA ALA A 13 5.78 10.77 -0.37
C ALA A 13 6.58 12.07 -0.55
N THR A 14 6.29 13.14 0.20
CA THR A 14 6.91 14.46 0.04
C THR A 14 8.42 14.42 0.28
N SER A 15 8.88 13.60 1.24
CA SER A 15 10.32 13.48 1.55
C SER A 15 11.10 12.54 0.62
N SER A 16 10.43 11.55 0.02
CA SER A 16 11.07 10.44 -0.70
C SER A 16 10.26 10.09 -1.94
N GLU A 17 9.89 11.12 -2.71
CA GLU A 17 9.05 10.95 -3.88
C GLU A 17 9.81 10.18 -4.96
N ILE A 18 9.21 9.07 -5.37
CA ILE A 18 9.61 8.34 -6.57
C ILE A 18 8.45 8.45 -7.56
N VAL A 19 8.69 9.07 -8.72
CA VAL A 19 7.68 9.19 -9.77
C VAL A 19 7.88 8.08 -10.79
N TYR A 20 6.83 7.29 -11.03
CA TYR A 20 6.79 6.25 -12.05
C TYR A 20 5.39 6.17 -12.65
N ASP A 21 5.28 6.07 -13.97
CA ASP A 21 3.99 5.99 -14.68
C ASP A 21 3.02 7.15 -14.33
N ASN A 22 3.57 8.37 -14.18
CA ASN A 22 2.84 9.57 -13.71
C ASN A 22 2.19 9.43 -12.32
N LYS A 23 2.67 8.50 -11.48
CA LYS A 23 2.23 8.28 -10.11
C LYS A 23 3.39 8.48 -9.14
N SER A 24 3.10 8.99 -7.94
CA SER A 24 4.09 9.21 -6.88
C SER A 24 4.10 8.04 -5.90
N PHE A 25 5.28 7.63 -5.45
CA PHE A 25 5.49 6.54 -4.49
C PHE A 25 6.41 7.01 -3.35
N CYS A 26 6.15 6.57 -2.11
CA CYS A 26 6.95 6.95 -0.94
C CYS A 26 8.25 6.12 -0.80
N CYS A 27 8.37 4.98 -1.48
CA CYS A 27 9.54 4.11 -1.43
C CYS A 27 9.61 3.18 -2.64
N ASN A 28 10.79 2.59 -2.87
CA ASN A 28 10.99 1.61 -3.95
C ASN A 28 10.08 0.39 -3.81
N GLY A 29 9.75 -0.05 -2.59
CA GLY A 29 8.82 -1.16 -2.39
C GLY A 29 7.44 -0.89 -2.97
N CYS A 30 6.88 0.30 -2.74
CA CYS A 30 5.59 0.70 -3.30
C CYS A 30 5.62 0.78 -4.83
N LYS A 31 6.73 1.28 -5.40
CA LYS A 31 6.96 1.29 -6.86
C LYS A 31 7.05 -0.13 -7.42
N THR A 32 7.84 -1.01 -6.82
CA THR A 32 8.03 -2.40 -7.29
C THR A 32 6.74 -3.19 -7.25
N VAL A 33 5.93 -3.06 -6.18
CA VAL A 33 4.63 -3.73 -6.14
C VAL A 33 3.72 -3.23 -7.26
N TYR A 34 3.69 -1.91 -7.50
CA TYR A 34 2.96 -1.35 -8.64
C TYR A 34 3.46 -1.88 -9.99
N GLU A 35 4.77 -1.92 -10.20
CA GLU A 35 5.38 -2.47 -11.42
C GLU A 35 4.99 -3.93 -11.64
N ILE A 36 5.05 -4.77 -10.59
CA ILE A 36 4.66 -6.18 -10.68
C ILE A 36 3.19 -6.31 -11.04
N PHE A 37 2.30 -5.59 -10.35
CA PHE A 37 0.87 -5.66 -10.63
C PHE A 37 0.54 -5.16 -12.03
N SER A 38 1.14 -4.05 -12.45
CA SER A 38 0.96 -3.48 -13.79
C SER A 38 1.49 -4.40 -14.88
N ALA A 39 2.63 -5.06 -14.68
CA ALA A 39 3.22 -5.99 -15.65
C ALA A 39 2.46 -7.31 -15.77
N ASN A 40 1.61 -7.65 -14.79
CA ASN A 40 0.78 -8.86 -14.78
C ASN A 40 -0.69 -8.56 -15.10
N ASP A 41 -1.01 -7.39 -15.66
CA ASP A 41 -2.38 -6.95 -15.98
C ASP A 41 -3.35 -7.01 -14.78
N LEU A 42 -2.82 -6.90 -13.56
CA LEU A 42 -3.59 -6.85 -12.31
C LEU A 42 -3.97 -5.43 -11.92
N GLY A 43 -4.07 -4.52 -12.91
CA GLY A 43 -4.47 -3.12 -12.70
C GLY A 43 -5.83 -2.99 -12.01
N CYS A 44 -6.76 -3.93 -12.30
CA CYS A 44 -8.08 -4.04 -11.66
C CYS A 44 -8.03 -4.14 -10.13
N TYR A 45 -6.89 -4.54 -9.56
CA TYR A 45 -6.70 -4.58 -8.12
C TYR A 45 -6.75 -3.17 -7.49
N TYR A 46 -6.32 -2.15 -8.23
CA TYR A 46 -6.36 -0.75 -7.80
C TYR A 46 -7.75 -0.12 -8.00
N ASP A 47 -8.58 -0.64 -8.90
CA ASP A 47 -9.99 -0.22 -9.04
C ASP A 47 -10.85 -0.68 -7.85
N LEU A 48 -10.54 -1.85 -7.30
CA LEU A 48 -11.28 -2.43 -6.17
C LEU A 48 -10.90 -1.77 -4.83
N GLN A 49 -9.66 -1.33 -4.66
CA GLN A 49 -9.14 -0.69 -3.44
C GLN A 49 -8.13 0.40 -3.79
N GLN A 50 -8.41 1.66 -3.39
CA GLN A 50 -7.55 2.82 -3.71
C GLN A 50 -6.19 2.85 -2.97
N ALA A 51 -5.96 1.97 -1.98
CA ALA A 51 -4.69 1.89 -1.27
C ALA A 51 -4.46 0.47 -0.73
N PRO A 52 -4.21 -0.53 -1.60
CA PRO A 52 -4.12 -1.91 -1.16
C PRO A 52 -2.89 -2.20 -0.29
N GLY A 53 -1.85 -1.35 -0.40
CA GLY A 53 -0.70 -1.39 0.49
C GLY A 53 -0.93 -0.70 1.84
N ALA A 54 -2.07 -0.02 2.03
CA ALA A 54 -2.42 0.49 3.34
C ALA A 54 -2.78 -0.68 4.25
N THR A 55 -2.01 -0.85 5.32
CA THR A 55 -2.34 -1.83 6.34
C THR A 55 -3.79 -1.58 6.80
N PRO A 56 -4.68 -2.58 6.70
CA PRO A 56 -6.04 -2.44 7.20
C PRO A 56 -5.96 -1.96 8.66
N LYS A 57 -6.75 -0.95 9.02
CA LYS A 57 -6.84 -0.52 10.43
C LYS A 57 -7.09 -1.75 11.28
N GLU A 58 -6.23 -1.94 12.28
CA GLU A 58 -6.27 -3.09 13.18
C GLU A 58 -7.68 -3.19 13.75
N ILE A 59 -8.38 -4.28 13.41
CA ILE A 59 -9.68 -4.57 14.00
C ILE A 59 -9.35 -5.24 15.32
N GLU A 60 -9.62 -4.56 16.44
CA GLU A 60 -9.42 -5.11 17.78
C GLU A 60 -10.09 -6.49 17.86
N GLY A 61 -9.30 -7.53 18.17
CA GLY A 61 -9.78 -8.90 18.28
C GLY A 61 -9.66 -9.79 17.02
N LYS A 62 -9.20 -9.27 15.86
CA LYS A 62 -9.02 -10.08 14.63
C LYS A 62 -8.00 -11.21 14.77
N TYR A 63 -7.15 -11.17 15.78
CA TYR A 63 -6.13 -12.19 16.05
C TYR A 63 -6.32 -12.89 17.39
N ASN A 64 -7.46 -12.69 18.06
CA ASN A 64 -7.73 -13.28 19.38
C ASN A 64 -7.78 -14.81 19.35
N PHE A 65 -7.99 -15.42 18.18
CA PHE A 65 -7.91 -16.87 17.99
C PHE A 65 -6.46 -17.40 17.93
N LEU A 66 -5.48 -16.53 17.67
CA LEU A 66 -4.05 -16.85 17.74
C LEU A 66 -3.52 -16.77 19.17
N ASP A 67 -4.32 -16.23 20.11
CA ASP A 67 -4.08 -16.34 21.55
C ASP A 67 -4.38 -17.78 21.99
N ASN A 68 -3.55 -18.72 21.52
CA ASN A 68 -3.55 -20.08 21.99
C ASN A 68 -2.79 -20.09 23.31
N LYS A 69 -3.48 -19.70 24.38
CA LYS A 69 -2.99 -19.87 25.74
C LYS A 69 -2.85 -21.38 26.00
N LYS A 70 -1.68 -21.94 25.65
CA LYS A 70 -1.26 -23.25 26.13
C LYS A 70 -1.22 -23.15 27.66
N LEU A 71 -2.21 -23.73 28.31
CA LEU A 71 -2.20 -24.09 29.72
C LEU A 71 -1.89 -25.58 29.83
#